data_AF-A0A673YTW7-F1
#
_entry.id   AF-A0A673YTW7-F1
#
_cell.length_a   1.000
_cell.length_b   1.000
_cell.length_c   1.000
_cell.angle_alpha   90.00
_cell.angle_beta   90.00
_cell.angle_gamma   90.00
#
_symmetry.space_group_name_H-M   'P 1'
#
loop_
_entity.id
_entity.type
_entity.pdbx_description
1 polymer ?
#
loop_
_entity_poly.entity_id
_entity_poly.type
_entity_poly.pdbx_seq_one_letter_code
_entity_poly.pdbx_strand_id
1 'polypeptide(L)'
;MTLLESRDGLQYFTFEHSRDYQQIQFKFLDSVESMDPNNIVALLQMNPYHIDSLLQLSDVCRIQEDQEMARDLIERALYSFECAFHPVCSLTSGTSRLDYLRPENRAFYLAVYKHMMFLERRGCPRTALEYCRLILSLDPDSDPLCMLLLIDFLSLRSREYNFLLRLYQDWEVHRNLSQLPNFAFSVALSHFHLSQEDQTESEERERLKHKADLLLQNALIMFPGVLMPLLDLCTVQPDAAVSSHDFFGPRSQQSPALAELVSLYVGRTHTLWREGGVLLWLEECVREVLRRVDTKDPLVEDCQNKRKQRYQSAPLNIHRHVILSEIKEATSTLPLEVTTQSVMGFDPLPPLDSVASYTRPERCRFLYSSHNIVKVGSLHTLRLESLKLVFQPLHKCLVNLLRTDFR
;
A
#
# COMPACT_ATOMS: atom_id res chain seq x y z
N MET A 1 19.69 -7.56 14.57
CA MET A 1 19.43 -6.12 14.57
C MET A 1 20.41 -5.45 15.54
N THR A 2 20.96 -4.30 15.17
CA THR A 2 21.90 -3.52 15.98
C THR A 2 21.36 -2.12 16.25
N LEU A 3 21.72 -1.56 17.41
CA LEU A 3 21.42 -0.18 17.77
C LEU A 3 22.54 0.72 17.22
N LEU A 4 22.18 1.66 16.34
CA LEU A 4 23.12 2.58 15.70
C LEU A 4 23.36 3.82 16.55
N GLU A 5 22.27 4.47 16.98
CA GLU A 5 22.34 5.68 17.79
C GLU A 5 21.10 5.83 18.69
N SER A 6 21.23 6.62 19.75
CA SER A 6 20.12 7.07 20.58
C SER A 6 20.17 8.59 20.67
N ARG A 7 19.13 9.27 20.18
CA ARG A 7 19.08 10.73 20.08
C ARG A 7 17.68 11.24 20.42
N ASP A 8 17.60 12.26 21.29
CA ASP A 8 16.35 12.92 21.68
C ASP A 8 15.25 11.96 22.18
N GLY A 9 15.64 10.89 22.88
CA GLY A 9 14.71 9.86 23.35
C GLY A 9 14.25 8.86 22.27
N LEU A 10 14.77 8.97 21.06
CA LEU A 10 14.58 8.02 19.96
C LEU A 10 15.77 7.07 19.84
N GLN A 11 15.51 5.85 19.38
CA GLN A 11 16.52 4.81 19.17
C GLN A 11 16.50 4.37 17.71
N TYR A 12 17.65 4.42 17.06
CA TYR A 12 17.79 4.10 15.64
C TYR A 12 18.43 2.72 15.48
N PHE A 13 17.75 1.83 14.78
CA PHE A 13 18.16 0.45 14.59
C PHE A 13 18.40 0.12 13.12
N THR A 14 19.19 -0.93 12.87
CA THR A 14 19.32 -1.55 11.55
C THR A 14 19.37 -3.07 11.65
N PHE A 15 18.80 -3.74 10.66
CA PHE A 15 19.10 -5.15 10.43
C PHE A 15 20.48 -5.30 9.79
N GLU A 16 21.14 -6.40 10.14
CA GLU A 16 22.45 -6.75 9.61
C GLU A 16 22.41 -8.19 9.15
N HIS A 17 22.89 -8.44 7.93
CA HIS A 17 23.01 -9.78 7.39
C HIS A 17 24.38 -10.36 7.73
N SER A 18 24.41 -11.55 8.32
CA SER A 18 25.65 -12.31 8.53
C SER A 18 26.31 -12.65 7.18
N ARG A 19 27.60 -12.97 7.18
CA ARG A 19 28.31 -13.35 5.95
C ARG A 19 27.65 -14.54 5.24
N ASP A 20 27.16 -15.52 6.00
CA ASP A 20 26.45 -16.68 5.44
C ASP A 20 25.11 -16.25 4.83
N TYR A 21 24.36 -15.37 5.50
CA TYR A 21 23.12 -14.82 4.96
C TYR A 21 23.36 -14.02 3.68
N GLN A 22 24.43 -13.22 3.61
CA GLN A 22 24.81 -12.48 2.40
C GLN A 22 25.07 -13.41 1.20
N GLN A 23 25.72 -14.57 1.42
CA GLN A 23 25.91 -15.56 0.36
C GLN A 23 24.57 -16.13 -0.16
N ILE A 24 23.61 -16.35 0.74
CA ILE A 24 22.26 -16.81 0.37
C ILE A 24 21.54 -15.69 -0.41
N GLN A 25 21.65 -14.43 0.05
CA GLN A 25 21.10 -13.26 -0.64
C GLN A 25 21.64 -13.15 -2.07
N PHE A 26 22.93 -13.38 -2.31
CA PHE A 26 23.49 -13.34 -3.66
C PHE A 26 22.90 -14.43 -4.56
N LYS A 27 22.73 -15.66 -4.04
CA LYS A 27 22.05 -16.75 -4.76
C LYS A 27 20.57 -16.45 -5.02
N PHE A 28 19.90 -15.76 -4.10
CA PHE A 28 18.54 -15.27 -4.30
C PHE A 28 18.50 -14.28 -5.47
N LEU A 29 19.38 -13.28 -5.48
CA LEU A 29 19.46 -12.31 -6.58
C LEU A 29 19.79 -13.00 -7.92
N ASP A 30 20.67 -14.01 -7.93
CA ASP A 30 20.90 -14.86 -9.12
C ASP A 30 19.61 -15.57 -9.59
N SER A 31 18.80 -16.06 -8.65
CA SER A 31 17.55 -16.78 -8.93
C SER A 31 16.44 -15.86 -9.44
N VAL A 32 16.36 -14.63 -8.92
CA VAL A 32 15.41 -13.63 -9.43
C VAL A 32 15.77 -13.22 -10.85
N GLU A 33 17.06 -12.99 -11.13
CA GLU A 33 17.54 -12.68 -12.48
C GLU A 33 17.28 -13.80 -13.49
N SER A 34 17.23 -15.06 -13.05
CA SER A 34 16.94 -16.19 -13.93
C SER A 34 15.47 -16.29 -14.33
N MET A 35 14.57 -15.51 -13.71
CA MET A 35 13.12 -15.51 -13.93
C MET A 35 12.45 -16.91 -13.77
N ASP A 36 13.06 -17.81 -13.00
CA ASP A 36 12.52 -19.14 -12.72
C ASP A 36 12.16 -19.27 -11.22
N PRO A 37 10.87 -19.27 -10.87
CA PRO A 37 10.42 -19.41 -9.48
C PRO A 37 10.92 -20.69 -8.80
N ASN A 38 11.20 -21.76 -9.55
CA ASN A 38 11.68 -23.03 -8.98
C ASN A 38 13.05 -22.87 -8.32
N ASN A 39 13.90 -21.96 -8.82
CA ASN A 39 15.18 -21.67 -8.20
C ASN A 39 15.01 -21.03 -6.82
N ILE A 40 14.01 -20.15 -6.66
CA ILE A 40 13.68 -19.53 -5.37
C ILE A 40 13.10 -20.59 -4.42
N VAL A 41 12.25 -21.49 -4.92
CA VAL A 41 11.73 -22.62 -4.12
C VAL A 41 12.87 -23.51 -3.62
N ALA A 42 13.79 -23.91 -4.51
CA ALA A 42 14.95 -24.74 -4.14
C ALA A 42 15.85 -24.03 -3.12
N LEU A 43 16.07 -22.72 -3.28
CA LEU A 43 16.82 -21.92 -2.32
C LEU A 43 16.15 -21.89 -0.94
N LEU A 44 14.83 -21.71 -0.90
CA LEU A 44 14.05 -21.67 0.34
C LEU A 44 13.99 -23.03 1.03
N GLN A 45 13.93 -24.14 0.29
CA GLN A 45 14.00 -25.49 0.87
C GLN A 45 15.31 -25.71 1.65
N MET A 46 16.42 -25.18 1.14
CA MET A 46 17.72 -25.25 1.81
C MET A 46 17.90 -24.18 2.89
N ASN A 47 17.26 -23.00 2.74
CA ASN A 47 17.42 -21.85 3.62
C ASN A 47 16.04 -21.32 4.05
N PRO A 48 15.36 -22.02 4.96
CA PRO A 48 13.93 -21.83 5.16
C PRO A 48 13.54 -20.47 5.76
N TYR A 49 14.48 -19.75 6.34
CA TYR A 49 14.27 -18.45 6.99
C TYR A 49 14.83 -17.26 6.17
N HIS A 50 15.20 -17.46 4.91
CA HIS A 50 15.65 -16.38 4.03
C HIS A 50 14.50 -15.45 3.65
N ILE A 51 14.53 -14.22 4.15
CA ILE A 51 13.41 -13.26 4.12
C ILE A 51 12.95 -12.96 2.70
N ASP A 52 13.84 -12.53 1.81
CA ASP A 52 13.42 -12.05 0.49
C ASP A 52 12.85 -13.19 -0.37
N SER A 53 13.32 -14.43 -0.15
CA SER A 53 12.70 -15.61 -0.76
C SER A 53 11.29 -15.87 -0.23
N LEU A 54 11.07 -15.71 1.08
CA LEU A 54 9.74 -15.83 1.69
C LEU A 54 8.78 -14.76 1.14
N LEU A 55 9.23 -13.50 1.03
CA LEU A 55 8.43 -12.40 0.49
C LEU A 55 8.07 -12.64 -0.99
N GLN A 56 9.06 -13.02 -1.80
CA GLN A 56 8.85 -13.25 -3.23
C GLN A 56 7.95 -14.47 -3.50
N LEU A 57 8.11 -15.56 -2.74
CA LEU A 57 7.24 -16.73 -2.88
C LEU A 57 5.83 -16.49 -2.32
N SER A 58 5.68 -15.65 -1.30
CA SER A 58 4.36 -15.21 -0.85
C SER A 58 3.58 -14.52 -1.97
N ASP A 59 4.24 -13.69 -2.78
CA ASP A 59 3.61 -13.07 -3.95
C ASP A 59 3.22 -14.10 -5.01
N VAL A 60 4.07 -15.10 -5.27
CA VAL A 60 3.76 -16.20 -6.19
C VAL A 60 2.54 -17.00 -5.71
N CYS A 61 2.50 -17.41 -4.44
CA CYS A 61 1.38 -18.13 -3.85
C CYS A 61 0.09 -17.31 -3.91
N ARG A 62 0.16 -16.02 -3.63
CA ARG A 62 -0.99 -15.11 -3.70
C ARG A 62 -1.55 -15.01 -5.12
N ILE A 63 -0.70 -14.93 -6.15
CA ILE A 63 -1.11 -14.91 -7.56
C ILE A 63 -1.74 -16.26 -7.96
N GLN A 64 -1.27 -17.36 -7.38
CA GLN A 64 -1.82 -18.70 -7.58
C GLN A 64 -3.07 -18.99 -6.73
N GLU A 65 -3.62 -17.98 -6.07
CA GLU A 65 -4.79 -18.06 -5.18
C GLU A 65 -4.59 -18.93 -3.91
N ASP A 66 -3.35 -19.31 -3.61
CA ASP A 66 -2.98 -20.01 -2.37
C ASP A 66 -2.71 -19.00 -1.24
N GLN A 67 -3.79 -18.44 -0.70
CA GLN A 67 -3.73 -17.39 0.32
C GLN A 67 -3.19 -17.89 1.67
N GLU A 68 -3.44 -19.16 2.02
CA GLU A 68 -2.97 -19.74 3.28
C GLU A 68 -1.46 -19.86 3.28
N MET A 69 -0.88 -20.47 2.24
CA MET A 69 0.57 -20.59 2.11
C MET A 69 1.23 -19.20 1.99
N ALA A 70 0.63 -18.28 1.23
CA ALA A 70 1.15 -16.92 1.09
C ALA A 70 1.25 -16.21 2.45
N ARG A 71 0.25 -16.36 3.33
CA ARG A 71 0.24 -15.79 4.67
C ARG A 71 1.30 -16.47 5.56
N ASP A 72 1.36 -17.79 5.56
CA ASP A 72 2.30 -18.54 6.40
C ASP A 72 3.76 -18.19 6.08
N LEU A 73 4.07 -17.92 4.80
CA LEU A 73 5.39 -17.41 4.37
C LEU A 73 5.70 -16.01 4.95
N ILE A 74 4.71 -15.11 5.02
CA ILE A 74 4.90 -13.78 5.64
C ILE A 74 5.03 -13.88 7.15
N GLU A 75 4.20 -14.69 7.82
CA GLU A 75 4.29 -14.92 9.27
C GLU A 75 5.66 -15.50 9.63
N ARG A 76 6.18 -16.40 8.80
CA ARG A 76 7.54 -16.92 8.94
C ARG A 76 8.61 -15.85 8.76
N ALA A 77 8.45 -14.92 7.82
CA ALA A 77 9.38 -13.81 7.63
C ALA A 77 9.38 -12.89 8.87
N LEU A 78 8.20 -12.58 9.42
CA LEU A 78 8.07 -11.80 10.66
C LEU A 78 8.70 -12.51 11.86
N TYR A 79 8.49 -13.83 11.99
CA TYR A 79 9.13 -14.64 13.02
C TYR A 79 10.67 -14.57 12.94
N SER A 80 11.23 -14.65 11.73
CA SER A 80 12.68 -14.50 11.52
C SER A 80 13.19 -13.13 11.99
N PHE A 81 12.43 -12.05 11.73
CA PHE A 81 12.78 -10.71 12.20
C PHE A 81 12.68 -10.59 13.73
N GLU A 82 11.62 -11.15 14.32
CA GLU A 82 11.42 -11.17 15.77
C GLU A 82 12.59 -11.84 16.49
N CYS A 83 13.05 -12.98 15.99
CA CYS A 83 14.22 -13.69 16.51
C CYS A 83 15.51 -12.86 16.42
N ALA A 84 15.57 -11.90 15.49
CA ALA A 84 16.74 -11.06 15.25
C ALA A 84 16.66 -9.70 15.95
N PHE A 85 15.61 -9.41 16.72
CA PHE A 85 15.45 -8.11 17.35
C PHE A 85 16.49 -7.86 18.45
N HIS A 86 16.96 -6.60 18.51
CA HIS A 86 17.77 -6.11 19.59
C HIS A 86 16.92 -6.08 20.89
N PRO A 87 17.43 -6.55 22.04
CA PRO A 87 16.63 -6.67 23.27
C PRO A 87 15.97 -5.38 23.76
N VAL A 88 16.54 -4.23 23.44
CA VAL A 88 16.00 -2.91 23.82
C VAL A 88 15.04 -2.30 22.80
N CYS A 89 14.92 -2.90 21.60
CA CYS A 89 14.01 -2.38 20.60
C CYS A 89 12.58 -2.68 21.01
N SER A 90 11.75 -1.64 21.05
CA SER A 90 10.34 -1.74 21.32
C SER A 90 9.54 -1.17 20.15
N LEU A 91 8.78 -2.05 19.48
CA LEU A 91 7.88 -1.66 18.41
C LEU A 91 6.61 -0.96 18.91
N THR A 92 6.27 -1.11 20.19
CA THR A 92 5.04 -0.54 20.79
C THR A 92 5.25 0.84 21.40
N SER A 93 6.49 1.19 21.75
CA SER A 93 6.80 2.48 22.39
C SER A 93 6.72 3.69 21.46
N GLY A 94 6.76 3.48 20.13
CA GLY A 94 6.87 4.56 19.15
C GLY A 94 8.21 5.31 19.15
N THR A 95 9.24 4.81 19.86
CA THR A 95 10.57 5.44 19.96
C THR A 95 11.63 4.79 19.08
N SER A 96 11.35 3.61 18.52
CA SER A 96 12.25 2.88 17.63
C SER A 96 12.14 3.43 16.20
N ARG A 97 13.27 3.65 15.54
CA ARG A 97 13.39 4.12 14.16
C ARG A 97 14.18 3.14 13.32
N LEU A 98 13.75 2.97 12.07
CA LEU A 98 14.36 2.07 11.09
C LEU A 98 14.46 2.81 9.77
N ASP A 99 15.68 3.15 9.35
CA ASP A 99 15.92 3.89 8.12
C ASP A 99 15.58 3.05 6.87
N TYR A 100 14.69 3.54 6.02
CA TYR A 100 14.26 2.87 4.79
C TYR A 100 15.32 2.93 3.68
N LEU A 101 16.35 3.78 3.78
CA LEU A 101 17.45 3.81 2.81
C LEU A 101 18.27 2.51 2.81
N ARG A 102 18.18 1.70 3.87
CA ARG A 102 18.93 0.44 4.00
C ARG A 102 18.14 -0.75 3.45
N PRO A 103 18.66 -1.50 2.46
CA PRO A 103 18.05 -2.72 1.93
C PRO A 103 17.55 -3.70 2.99
N GLU A 104 18.36 -3.90 4.04
CA GLU A 104 18.10 -4.85 5.11
C GLU A 104 16.86 -4.47 5.94
N ASN A 105 16.59 -3.16 6.07
CA ASN A 105 15.41 -2.66 6.76
C ASN A 105 14.16 -2.72 5.87
N ARG A 106 14.28 -2.49 4.57
CA ARG A 106 13.14 -2.46 3.64
C ARG A 106 12.36 -3.77 3.62
N ALA A 107 13.05 -4.91 3.72
CA ALA A 107 12.41 -6.22 3.81
C ALA A 107 11.46 -6.32 5.03
N PHE A 108 11.80 -5.69 6.16
CA PHE A 108 10.92 -5.64 7.33
C PHE A 108 9.67 -4.79 7.06
N TYR A 109 9.83 -3.59 6.48
CA TYR A 109 8.70 -2.75 6.06
C TYR A 109 7.72 -3.51 5.16
N LEU A 110 8.24 -4.24 4.17
CA LEU A 110 7.43 -5.03 3.24
C LEU A 110 6.75 -6.23 3.92
N ALA A 111 7.44 -6.93 4.82
CA ALA A 111 6.86 -8.04 5.58
C ALA A 111 5.68 -7.56 6.45
N VAL A 112 5.87 -6.45 7.18
CA VAL A 112 4.84 -5.86 8.05
C VAL A 112 3.67 -5.31 7.21
N TYR A 113 3.95 -4.64 6.09
CA TYR A 113 2.92 -4.17 5.15
C TYR A 113 2.09 -5.32 4.58
N LYS A 114 2.73 -6.39 4.08
CA LYS A 114 2.01 -7.55 3.53
C LYS A 114 1.15 -8.22 4.61
N HIS A 115 1.67 -8.37 5.83
CA HIS A 115 0.89 -8.92 6.95
C HIS A 115 -0.33 -8.05 7.28
N MET A 116 -0.16 -6.73 7.36
CA MET A 116 -1.25 -5.77 7.53
C MET A 116 -2.33 -5.93 6.46
N MET A 117 -1.94 -6.08 5.18
CA MET A 117 -2.89 -6.28 4.09
C MET A 117 -3.64 -7.63 4.21
N PHE A 118 -2.99 -8.70 4.69
CA PHE A 118 -3.69 -9.95 4.99
C PHE A 118 -4.72 -9.79 6.12
N LEU A 119 -4.40 -9.02 7.17
CA LEU A 119 -5.34 -8.72 8.26
C LEU A 119 -6.56 -7.92 7.78
N GLU A 120 -6.32 -6.90 6.94
CA GLU A 120 -7.37 -6.07 6.35
C GLU A 120 -8.36 -6.90 5.52
N ARG A 121 -7.84 -7.78 4.65
CA ARG A 121 -8.64 -8.69 3.80
C ARG A 121 -9.43 -9.73 4.59
N ARG A 122 -8.94 -10.13 5.76
CA ARG A 122 -9.65 -11.03 6.69
C ARG A 122 -10.69 -10.33 7.57
N GLY A 123 -10.92 -9.03 7.36
CA GLY A 123 -11.92 -8.29 8.13
C GLY A 123 -11.44 -7.90 9.53
N CYS A 124 -10.13 -7.75 9.74
CA CYS A 124 -9.54 -7.26 10.98
C CYS A 124 -8.97 -5.83 10.82
N PRO A 125 -9.79 -4.82 10.42
CA PRO A 125 -9.29 -3.48 10.09
C PRO A 125 -8.69 -2.75 11.29
N ARG A 126 -9.18 -3.02 12.52
CA ARG A 126 -8.62 -2.43 13.74
C ARG A 126 -7.20 -2.90 13.99
N THR A 127 -6.95 -4.21 13.86
CA THR A 127 -5.58 -4.74 13.98
C THR A 127 -4.71 -4.22 12.85
N ALA A 128 -5.20 -4.20 11.61
CA ALA A 128 -4.47 -3.63 10.48
C ALA A 128 -4.12 -2.14 10.71
N LEU A 129 -4.99 -1.35 11.34
CA LEU A 129 -4.71 0.04 11.70
C LEU A 129 -3.51 0.15 12.67
N GLU A 130 -3.38 -0.76 13.63
CA GLU A 130 -2.22 -0.77 14.53
C GLU A 130 -0.92 -1.10 13.80
N TYR A 131 -0.95 -2.02 12.83
CA TYR A 131 0.20 -2.28 11.96
C TYR A 131 0.53 -1.10 11.03
N CYS A 132 -0.49 -0.40 10.53
CA CYS A 132 -0.30 0.81 9.74
C CYS A 132 0.42 1.90 10.55
N ARG A 133 -0.02 2.11 11.81
CA ARG A 133 0.61 3.02 12.77
C ARG A 133 2.04 2.59 13.11
N LEU A 134 2.27 1.28 13.28
CA LEU A 134 3.61 0.74 13.49
C LEU A 134 4.54 1.13 12.34
N ILE A 135 4.17 0.82 11.09
CA ILE A 135 4.97 1.14 9.90
C ILE A 135 5.27 2.65 9.84
N LEU A 136 4.25 3.49 10.02
CA LEU A 136 4.41 4.94 10.01
C LEU A 136 5.33 5.43 11.15
N SER A 137 5.34 4.76 12.31
CA SER A 137 6.19 5.15 13.44
C SER A 137 7.68 4.84 13.25
N LEU A 138 8.02 3.93 12.32
CA LEU A 138 9.42 3.55 12.06
C LEU A 138 10.20 4.66 11.35
N ASP A 139 9.53 5.39 10.46
CA ASP A 139 10.04 6.58 9.77
C ASP A 139 8.87 7.56 9.49
N PRO A 140 8.43 8.31 10.51
CA PRO A 140 7.27 9.21 10.40
C PRO A 140 7.53 10.44 9.53
N ASP A 141 8.80 10.71 9.23
CA ASP A 141 9.22 11.88 8.46
C ASP A 141 9.25 11.63 6.96
N SER A 142 9.87 10.52 6.55
CA SER A 142 9.94 10.16 5.14
C SER A 142 8.68 9.45 4.64
N ASP A 143 7.95 8.77 5.54
CA ASP A 143 6.81 7.89 5.24
C ASP A 143 7.05 7.07 3.95
N PRO A 144 8.03 6.15 3.96
CA PRO A 144 8.56 5.55 2.74
C PRO A 144 7.55 4.66 1.99
N LEU A 145 6.54 4.14 2.70
CA LEU A 145 5.45 3.36 2.12
C LEU A 145 4.16 4.18 1.96
N CYS A 146 4.20 5.50 2.18
CA CYS A 146 3.05 6.41 2.14
C CYS A 146 1.85 5.88 2.94
N MET A 147 2.09 5.46 4.19
CA MET A 147 1.05 4.95 5.08
C MET A 147 -0.04 5.99 5.35
N LEU A 148 0.28 7.29 5.23
CA LEU A 148 -0.72 8.36 5.26
C LEU A 148 -1.78 8.25 4.15
N LEU A 149 -1.50 7.58 3.03
CA LEU A 149 -2.49 7.34 1.96
C LEU A 149 -3.44 6.16 2.24
N LEU A 150 -3.23 5.44 3.35
CA LEU A 150 -3.98 4.24 3.72
C LEU A 150 -4.63 4.34 5.12
N ILE A 151 -4.03 5.11 6.02
CA ILE A 151 -4.44 5.18 7.43
C ILE A 151 -5.89 5.65 7.61
N ASP A 152 -6.37 6.54 6.74
CA ASP A 152 -7.73 7.06 6.77
C ASP A 152 -8.76 5.96 6.49
N PHE A 153 -8.51 5.13 5.47
CA PHE A 153 -9.37 4.01 5.11
C PHE A 153 -9.47 2.98 6.25
N LEU A 154 -8.34 2.61 6.85
CA LEU A 154 -8.32 1.68 7.98
C LEU A 154 -9.03 2.27 9.21
N SER A 155 -8.89 3.57 9.44
CA SER A 155 -9.59 4.28 10.52
C SER A 155 -11.11 4.29 10.32
N LEU A 156 -11.59 4.59 9.11
CA LEU A 156 -13.01 4.53 8.78
C LEU A 156 -13.56 3.11 8.92
N ARG A 157 -12.87 2.10 8.36
CA ARG A 157 -13.29 0.69 8.43
C ARG A 157 -13.33 0.14 9.86
N SER A 158 -12.49 0.67 10.75
CA SER A 158 -12.47 0.30 12.17
C SER A 158 -13.36 1.18 13.05
N ARG A 159 -14.06 2.17 12.46
CA ARG A 159 -14.90 3.18 13.16
C ARG A 159 -14.12 4.04 14.15
N GLU A 160 -12.83 4.21 13.90
CA GLU A 160 -11.92 5.00 14.72
C GLU A 160 -11.88 6.45 14.22
N TYR A 161 -13.05 7.06 14.09
CA TYR A 161 -13.24 8.41 13.53
C TYR A 161 -12.48 9.45 14.34
N ASN A 162 -12.59 9.39 15.67
CA ASN A 162 -11.90 10.32 16.58
C ASN A 162 -10.37 10.20 16.52
N PHE A 163 -9.83 9.03 16.17
CA PHE A 163 -8.40 8.89 15.92
C PHE A 163 -7.99 9.63 14.65
N LEU A 164 -8.71 9.42 13.54
CA LEU A 164 -8.42 10.09 12.27
C LEU A 164 -8.53 11.62 12.39
N LEU A 165 -9.56 12.10 13.09
CA LEU A 165 -9.76 13.55 13.31
C LEU A 165 -8.61 14.18 14.13
N ARG A 166 -8.11 13.48 15.16
CA ARG A 166 -6.94 13.95 15.93
C ARG A 166 -5.68 13.95 15.10
N LEU A 167 -5.41 12.85 14.38
CA LEU A 167 -4.28 12.77 13.45
C LEU A 167 -4.30 13.92 12.45
N TYR A 168 -5.47 14.20 11.86
CA TYR A 168 -5.65 15.31 10.93
C TYR A 168 -5.31 16.66 11.58
N GLN A 169 -5.85 16.95 12.76
CA GLN A 169 -5.60 18.20 13.48
C GLN A 169 -4.12 18.40 13.81
N ASP A 170 -3.45 17.35 14.28
CA ASP A 170 -2.07 17.42 14.74
C ASP A 170 -1.08 17.57 13.55
N TRP A 171 -1.37 16.93 12.42
CA TRP A 171 -0.42 16.80 11.31
C TRP A 171 -0.73 17.71 10.11
N GLU A 172 -1.92 18.30 10.03
CA GLU A 172 -2.30 19.20 8.92
C GLU A 172 -1.25 20.29 8.67
N VAL A 173 -0.77 20.94 9.74
CA VAL A 173 0.13 22.10 9.64
C VAL A 173 1.46 21.75 8.96
N HIS A 174 1.99 20.54 9.15
CA HIS A 174 3.32 20.15 8.69
C HIS A 174 3.27 19.20 7.49
N ARG A 175 2.16 18.49 7.28
CA ARG A 175 1.97 17.52 6.18
C ARG A 175 0.96 17.95 5.12
N ASN A 176 0.21 19.04 5.33
CA ASN A 176 -0.83 19.53 4.42
C ASN A 176 -1.83 18.42 4.05
N LEU A 177 -2.35 17.70 5.03
CA LEU A 177 -3.20 16.52 4.81
C LEU A 177 -4.47 16.86 4.02
N SER A 178 -5.01 18.07 4.14
CA SER A 178 -6.16 18.54 3.37
C SER A 178 -5.90 18.59 1.86
N GLN A 179 -4.63 18.55 1.43
CA GLN A 179 -4.21 18.49 0.03
C GLN A 179 -4.12 17.04 -0.47
N LEU A 180 -4.45 16.05 0.35
CA LEU A 180 -4.59 14.67 -0.11
C LEU A 180 -6.08 14.33 -0.26
N PRO A 181 -6.52 13.76 -1.40
CA PRO A 181 -7.92 13.39 -1.58
C PRO A 181 -8.43 12.49 -0.45
N ASN A 182 -7.63 11.51 -0.02
CA ASN A 182 -8.05 10.57 1.02
C ASN A 182 -8.42 11.27 2.34
N PHE A 183 -7.58 12.16 2.85
CA PHE A 183 -7.91 12.90 4.07
C PHE A 183 -9.08 13.88 3.88
N ALA A 184 -9.11 14.63 2.79
CA ALA A 184 -10.17 15.62 2.56
C ALA A 184 -11.57 15.00 2.60
N PHE A 185 -11.73 13.81 2.00
CA PHE A 185 -13.00 13.10 2.01
C PHE A 185 -13.22 12.28 3.29
N SER A 186 -12.20 11.57 3.79
CA SER A 186 -12.34 10.69 4.96
C SER A 186 -12.56 11.44 6.27
N VAL A 187 -12.03 12.66 6.40
CA VAL A 187 -12.32 13.56 7.54
C VAL A 187 -13.78 14.03 7.50
N ALA A 188 -14.31 14.33 6.31
CA ALA A 188 -15.73 14.68 6.15
C ALA A 188 -16.64 13.49 6.52
N LEU A 189 -16.32 12.29 6.02
CA LEU A 189 -17.01 11.04 6.38
C LEU A 189 -16.98 10.78 7.89
N SER A 190 -15.84 10.99 8.54
CA SER A 190 -15.71 10.82 9.99
C SER A 190 -16.67 11.72 10.77
N HIS A 191 -16.78 13.00 10.38
CA HIS A 191 -17.75 13.93 10.97
C HIS A 191 -19.19 13.51 10.70
N PHE A 192 -19.50 13.03 9.48
CA PHE A 192 -20.82 12.53 9.14
C PHE A 192 -21.20 11.31 9.99
N HIS A 193 -20.34 10.30 10.09
CA HIS A 193 -20.63 9.11 10.88
C HIS A 193 -20.83 9.42 12.37
N LEU A 194 -19.99 10.29 12.96
CA LEU A 194 -20.17 10.74 14.34
C LEU A 194 -21.50 11.49 14.55
N SER A 195 -21.99 12.23 13.55
CA SER A 195 -23.31 12.87 13.65
C SER A 195 -24.45 11.86 13.63
N GLN A 196 -24.27 10.70 12.97
CA GLN A 196 -25.27 9.64 12.88
C GLN A 196 -25.28 8.70 14.10
N GLU A 197 -24.34 8.84 15.06
CA GLU A 197 -24.33 8.00 16.25
C GLU A 197 -25.54 8.30 17.17
N ASP A 198 -26.17 7.24 17.67
CA ASP A 198 -27.39 7.32 18.50
C ASP A 198 -27.15 8.06 19.83
N GLN A 199 -25.91 8.02 20.32
CA GLN A 199 -25.51 8.61 21.61
C GLN A 199 -25.17 10.09 21.51
N THR A 200 -25.10 10.64 20.29
CA THR A 200 -24.74 12.04 20.06
C THR A 200 -25.92 12.98 20.38
N GLU A 201 -25.68 13.95 21.25
CA GLU A 201 -26.67 14.98 21.62
C GLU A 201 -27.13 15.78 20.39
N SER A 202 -28.38 16.29 20.41
CA SER A 202 -28.98 16.95 19.25
C SER A 202 -28.17 18.15 18.73
N GLU A 203 -27.66 19.00 19.62
CA GLU A 203 -26.87 20.17 19.24
C GLU A 203 -25.50 19.76 18.65
N GLU A 204 -24.85 18.76 19.25
CA GLU A 204 -23.58 18.22 18.75
C GLU A 204 -23.76 17.55 17.39
N ARG A 205 -24.86 16.82 17.21
CA ARG A 205 -25.23 16.17 15.94
C ARG A 205 -25.36 17.20 14.82
N GLU A 206 -26.06 18.30 15.05
CA GLU A 206 -26.20 19.38 14.07
C GLU A 206 -24.85 20.01 13.74
N ARG A 207 -24.01 20.27 14.76
CA ARG A 207 -22.67 20.83 14.58
C ARG A 207 -21.78 19.90 13.74
N LEU A 208 -21.77 18.60 14.05
CA LEU A 208 -20.98 17.59 13.33
C LEU A 208 -21.47 17.44 11.90
N LYS A 209 -22.79 17.38 11.67
CA LYS A 209 -23.37 17.29 10.33
C LYS A 209 -23.03 18.52 9.50
N HIS A 210 -23.20 19.73 10.05
CA HIS A 210 -22.85 20.96 9.35
C HIS A 210 -21.36 21.01 8.98
N LYS A 211 -20.49 20.57 9.90
CA LYS A 211 -19.05 20.48 9.63
C LYS A 211 -18.73 19.44 8.55
N ALA A 212 -19.40 18.29 8.56
CA ALA A 212 -19.26 17.27 7.52
C ALA A 212 -19.66 17.84 6.15
N ASP A 213 -20.78 18.54 6.06
CA ASP A 213 -21.28 19.15 4.82
C ASP A 213 -20.27 20.13 4.24
N LEU A 214 -19.79 21.06 5.06
CA LEU A 214 -18.79 22.04 4.64
C LEU A 214 -17.51 21.38 4.15
N LEU A 215 -17.01 20.37 4.87
CA LEU A 215 -15.79 19.67 4.51
C LEU A 215 -15.95 18.86 3.21
N LEU A 216 -17.05 18.14 3.03
CA LEU A 216 -17.30 17.38 1.81
C LEU A 216 -17.47 18.31 0.60
N GLN A 217 -18.21 19.41 0.75
CA GLN A 217 -18.34 20.40 -0.31
C GLN A 217 -16.98 20.98 -0.71
N ASN A 218 -16.14 21.33 0.26
CA ASN A 218 -14.79 21.84 -0.01
C ASN A 218 -13.89 20.76 -0.65
N ALA A 219 -14.02 19.50 -0.23
CA ALA A 219 -13.31 18.37 -0.83
C ALA A 219 -13.72 18.15 -2.29
N LEU A 220 -15.01 18.18 -2.61
CA LEU A 220 -15.54 18.09 -3.97
C LEU A 220 -15.09 19.27 -4.85
N ILE A 221 -14.98 20.48 -4.29
CA ILE A 221 -14.43 21.64 -5.02
C ILE A 221 -12.92 21.49 -5.26
N MET A 222 -12.18 20.97 -4.26
CA MET A 222 -10.74 20.75 -4.34
C MET A 222 -10.39 19.58 -5.26
N PHE A 223 -11.22 18.55 -5.35
CA PHE A 223 -10.95 17.31 -6.06
C PHE A 223 -12.16 16.84 -6.89
N PRO A 224 -12.59 17.62 -7.91
CA PRO A 224 -13.81 17.32 -8.67
C PRO A 224 -13.75 15.96 -9.39
N GLY A 225 -12.57 15.50 -9.81
CA GLY A 225 -12.41 14.21 -10.48
C GLY A 225 -12.59 12.98 -9.60
N VAL A 226 -12.88 13.13 -8.30
CA VAL A 226 -13.26 12.00 -7.44
C VAL A 226 -14.68 11.53 -7.73
N LEU A 227 -15.60 12.45 -8.05
CA LEU A 227 -17.04 12.16 -8.06
C LEU A 227 -17.43 11.09 -9.10
N MET A 228 -17.08 11.29 -10.36
CA MET A 228 -17.52 10.37 -11.42
C MET A 228 -16.96 8.96 -11.27
N PRO A 229 -15.63 8.75 -11.07
CA PRO A 229 -15.09 7.42 -10.82
C PRO A 229 -15.68 6.74 -9.58
N LEU A 230 -16.01 7.53 -8.55
CA LEU A 230 -16.65 7.02 -7.35
C LEU A 230 -18.07 6.52 -7.62
N LEU A 231 -18.88 7.30 -8.33
CA LEU A 231 -20.25 6.90 -8.68
C LEU A 231 -20.26 5.67 -9.60
N ASP A 232 -19.33 5.59 -10.55
CA ASP A 232 -19.15 4.43 -11.43
C ASP A 232 -18.88 3.16 -10.60
N LEU A 233 -17.93 3.23 -9.66
CA LEU A 233 -17.61 2.11 -8.76
C LEU A 233 -18.72 1.83 -7.74
N CYS A 234 -19.56 2.80 -7.40
CA CYS A 234 -20.76 2.60 -6.59
C CYS A 234 -21.95 2.11 -7.41
N THR A 235 -21.83 1.98 -8.73
CA THR A 235 -22.92 1.63 -9.67
C THR A 235 -24.12 2.59 -9.59
N VAL A 236 -23.85 3.87 -9.31
CA VAL A 236 -24.85 4.93 -9.20
C VAL A 236 -24.80 5.78 -10.46
N GLN A 237 -25.95 6.02 -11.09
CA GLN A 237 -26.04 6.90 -12.25
C GLN A 237 -26.26 8.35 -11.79
N PRO A 238 -25.34 9.28 -12.10
CA PRO A 238 -25.54 10.70 -11.80
C PRO A 238 -26.64 11.29 -12.68
N ASP A 239 -27.35 12.27 -12.14
CA ASP A 239 -28.29 13.08 -12.92
C ASP A 239 -27.60 13.75 -14.12
N ALA A 240 -28.36 13.98 -15.20
CA ALA A 240 -27.88 14.66 -16.40
C ALA A 240 -27.29 16.04 -16.08
N ALA A 241 -27.85 16.73 -15.08
CA ALA A 241 -27.35 18.03 -14.61
C ALA A 241 -25.94 17.94 -14.02
N VAL A 242 -25.54 16.80 -13.45
CA VAL A 242 -24.20 16.59 -12.87
C VAL A 242 -23.24 16.08 -13.94
N SER A 243 -23.65 15.09 -14.73
CA SER A 243 -22.80 14.45 -15.75
C SER A 243 -22.46 15.35 -16.95
N SER A 244 -23.36 16.29 -17.28
CA SER A 244 -23.11 17.27 -18.35
C SER A 244 -22.42 18.55 -17.88
N HIS A 245 -22.32 18.78 -16.56
CA HIS A 245 -21.74 20.01 -16.02
C HIS A 245 -20.23 20.07 -16.26
N ASP A 246 -19.70 21.23 -16.69
CA ASP A 246 -18.27 21.39 -17.01
C ASP A 246 -17.34 21.08 -15.82
N PHE A 247 -17.82 21.26 -14.59
CA PHE A 247 -17.03 21.07 -13.36
C PHE A 247 -16.78 19.62 -12.96
N PHE A 248 -17.77 18.73 -13.10
CA PHE A 248 -17.65 17.30 -12.74
C PHE A 248 -17.64 16.38 -13.97
N GLY A 249 -18.14 16.87 -15.10
CA GLY A 249 -18.26 16.11 -16.33
C GLY A 249 -16.94 15.94 -17.09
N PRO A 250 -16.99 15.49 -18.35
CA PRO A 250 -15.84 15.03 -19.14
C PRO A 250 -14.73 16.08 -19.36
N ARG A 251 -15.02 17.36 -19.14
CA ARG A 251 -14.07 18.47 -19.28
C ARG A 251 -13.26 18.74 -18.01
N SER A 252 -13.57 18.09 -16.90
CA SER A 252 -12.81 18.16 -15.66
C SER A 252 -11.45 17.46 -15.81
N GLN A 253 -10.49 18.15 -16.42
CA GLN A 253 -9.13 17.65 -16.56
C GLN A 253 -8.37 17.76 -15.23
N GLN A 254 -7.71 16.68 -14.85
CA GLN A 254 -6.79 16.63 -13.71
C GLN A 254 -5.37 16.33 -14.21
N SER A 255 -4.37 16.75 -13.45
CA SER A 255 -3.00 16.35 -13.76
C SER A 255 -2.82 14.83 -13.49
N PRO A 256 -1.87 14.17 -14.18
CA PRO A 256 -1.63 12.74 -13.98
C PRO A 256 -1.34 12.37 -12.52
N ALA A 257 -0.51 13.17 -11.83
CA ALA A 257 -0.19 12.94 -10.42
C ALA A 257 -1.41 13.03 -9.49
N LEU A 258 -2.36 13.94 -9.79
CA LEU A 258 -3.60 14.00 -9.02
C LEU A 258 -4.53 12.83 -9.37
N ALA A 259 -4.61 12.45 -10.65
CA ALA A 259 -5.40 11.30 -11.08
C ALA A 259 -4.94 10.01 -10.39
N GLU A 260 -3.62 9.83 -10.20
CA GLU A 260 -3.05 8.71 -9.45
C GLU A 260 -3.57 8.65 -7.99
N LEU A 261 -3.55 9.77 -7.28
CA LEU A 261 -4.07 9.87 -5.91
C LEU A 261 -5.59 9.66 -5.83
N VAL A 262 -6.33 10.19 -6.82
CA VAL A 262 -7.78 10.01 -6.92
C VAL A 262 -8.14 8.55 -7.16
N SER A 263 -7.52 7.91 -8.15
CA SER A 263 -7.73 6.49 -8.44
C SER A 263 -7.39 5.61 -7.24
N LEU A 264 -6.30 5.91 -6.53
CA LEU A 264 -5.90 5.21 -5.32
C LEU A 264 -6.97 5.34 -4.22
N TYR A 265 -7.45 6.56 -3.95
CA TYR A 265 -8.48 6.81 -2.95
C TYR A 265 -9.80 6.12 -3.30
N VAL A 266 -10.31 6.35 -4.52
CA VAL A 266 -11.61 5.85 -4.93
C VAL A 266 -11.62 4.32 -4.98
N GLY A 267 -10.61 3.72 -5.62
CA GLY A 267 -10.50 2.27 -5.72
C GLY A 267 -10.50 1.59 -4.35
N ARG A 268 -9.92 2.24 -3.34
CA ARG A 268 -9.87 1.74 -1.97
C ARG A 268 -11.16 1.97 -1.17
N THR A 269 -11.77 3.14 -1.30
CA THR A 269 -12.80 3.60 -0.36
C THR A 269 -14.24 3.52 -0.88
N HIS A 270 -14.45 3.20 -2.17
CA HIS A 270 -15.78 3.20 -2.80
C HIS A 270 -16.84 2.39 -2.03
N THR A 271 -16.47 1.30 -1.34
CA THR A 271 -17.41 0.49 -0.55
C THR A 271 -18.02 1.25 0.63
N LEU A 272 -17.28 2.18 1.24
CA LEU A 272 -17.75 3.03 2.33
C LEU A 272 -18.80 4.04 1.85
N TRP A 273 -18.71 4.43 0.58
CA TRP A 273 -19.66 5.35 -0.04
C TRP A 273 -20.95 4.68 -0.50
N ARG A 274 -21.04 3.34 -0.50
CA ARG A 274 -22.26 2.63 -0.93
C ARG A 274 -23.37 2.62 0.13
N GLU A 275 -23.09 3.08 1.34
CA GLU A 275 -24.10 3.19 2.40
C GLU A 275 -25.19 4.19 2.00
N GLY A 276 -26.46 3.81 2.08
CA GLY A 276 -27.57 4.62 1.57
C GLY A 276 -27.62 6.03 2.16
N GLY A 277 -27.37 6.17 3.47
CA GLY A 277 -27.28 7.49 4.12
C GLY A 277 -26.11 8.34 3.62
N VAL A 278 -24.98 7.71 3.29
CA VAL A 278 -23.79 8.40 2.76
C VAL A 278 -24.02 8.85 1.31
N LEU A 279 -24.68 8.04 0.47
CA LEU A 279 -25.02 8.43 -0.91
C LEU A 279 -26.00 9.60 -0.96
N LEU A 280 -27.06 9.56 -0.15
CA LEU A 280 -28.03 10.67 -0.08
C LEU A 280 -27.35 11.97 0.37
N TRP A 281 -26.48 11.86 1.38
CA TRP A 281 -25.67 12.99 1.84
C TRP A 281 -24.70 13.52 0.77
N LEU A 282 -24.06 12.62 0.01
CA LEU A 282 -23.21 13.00 -1.12
C LEU A 282 -24.00 13.76 -2.18
N GLU A 283 -25.20 13.30 -2.52
CA GLU A 283 -26.09 13.96 -3.50
C GLU A 283 -26.44 15.40 -3.06
N GLU A 284 -26.79 15.60 -1.78
CA GLU A 284 -27.04 16.92 -1.21
C GLU A 284 -25.81 17.84 -1.36
N CYS A 285 -24.62 17.34 -1.05
CA CYS A 285 -23.38 18.10 -1.16
C CYS A 285 -23.02 18.42 -2.60
N VAL A 286 -23.22 17.50 -3.55
CA VAL A 286 -22.96 17.72 -4.98
C VAL A 286 -23.85 18.84 -5.52
N ARG A 287 -25.14 18.85 -5.14
CA ARG A 287 -26.08 19.92 -5.54
C ARG A 287 -25.62 21.29 -5.05
N GLU A 288 -25.17 21.37 -3.79
CA GLU A 288 -24.66 22.62 -3.24
C GLU A 288 -23.34 23.05 -3.89
N VAL A 289 -22.44 22.10 -4.20
CA VAL A 289 -21.19 22.42 -4.91
C VAL A 289 -21.47 22.97 -6.30
N LEU A 290 -22.40 22.39 -7.05
CA LEU A 290 -22.81 22.94 -8.36
C LEU A 290 -23.32 24.38 -8.22
N ARG A 291 -24.18 24.65 -7.22
CA ARG A 291 -24.66 26.00 -6.92
C ARG A 291 -23.51 26.97 -6.62
N ARG A 292 -22.51 26.55 -5.83
CA ARG A 292 -21.33 27.35 -5.49
C ARG A 292 -20.45 27.62 -6.72
N VAL A 293 -20.30 26.64 -7.61
CA VAL A 293 -19.56 26.79 -8.87
C VAL A 293 -20.27 27.77 -9.81
N ASP A 294 -21.57 27.64 -9.99
CA ASP A 294 -22.38 28.53 -10.85
C ASP A 294 -22.37 29.97 -10.35
N THR A 295 -22.36 30.15 -9.02
CA THR A 295 -22.25 31.46 -8.37
C THR A 295 -20.82 31.99 -8.30
N LYS A 296 -19.84 31.29 -8.89
CA LYS A 296 -18.42 31.66 -8.97
C LYS A 296 -17.80 31.91 -7.59
N ASP A 297 -18.04 30.99 -6.65
CA ASP A 297 -17.39 31.00 -5.36
C ASP A 297 -15.85 31.12 -5.52
N PRO A 298 -15.19 32.12 -4.89
CA PRO A 298 -13.74 32.31 -4.98
C PRO A 298 -12.91 31.07 -4.64
N LEU A 299 -13.45 30.16 -3.80
CA LEU A 299 -12.80 28.91 -3.46
C LEU A 299 -12.55 28.03 -4.69
N VAL A 300 -13.40 28.08 -5.71
CA VAL A 300 -13.27 27.26 -6.92
C VAL A 300 -11.99 27.63 -7.69
N GLU A 301 -11.74 28.92 -7.86
CA GLU A 301 -10.53 29.43 -8.52
C GLU A 301 -9.28 29.15 -7.68
N ASP A 302 -9.34 29.37 -6.37
CA ASP A 302 -8.24 29.06 -5.44
C ASP A 302 -7.85 27.57 -5.49
N CYS A 303 -8.84 26.67 -5.40
CA CYS A 303 -8.63 25.23 -5.51
C CYS A 303 -8.06 24.83 -6.88
N GLN A 304 -8.52 25.45 -7.97
CA GLN A 304 -7.94 25.20 -9.29
C GLN A 304 -6.46 25.62 -9.36
N ASN A 305 -6.10 26.76 -8.78
CA ASN A 305 -4.72 27.23 -8.73
C ASN A 305 -3.84 26.34 -7.85
N LYS A 306 -4.33 25.93 -6.68
CA LYS A 306 -3.66 24.95 -5.80
C LYS A 306 -3.39 23.65 -6.56
N ARG A 307 -4.39 23.12 -7.29
CA ARG A 307 -4.21 21.89 -8.09
C ARG A 307 -3.10 22.03 -9.13
N LYS A 308 -3.08 23.13 -9.89
CA LYS A 308 -2.05 23.40 -10.91
C LYS A 308 -0.64 23.48 -10.31
N GLN A 309 -0.51 24.07 -9.12
CA GLN A 309 0.79 24.27 -8.50
C GLN A 309 1.33 23.01 -7.80
N ARG A 310 0.47 22.23 -7.15
CA ARG A 310 0.87 21.19 -6.19
C ARG A 310 0.99 19.79 -6.79
N TYR A 311 0.22 19.44 -7.83
CA TYR A 311 0.20 18.08 -8.40
C TYR A 311 0.88 18.01 -9.77
N GLN A 312 2.12 18.50 -9.88
CA GLN A 312 2.87 18.47 -11.14
C GLN A 312 3.43 17.07 -11.42
N SER A 313 3.94 16.40 -10.39
CA SER A 313 4.47 15.03 -10.42
C SER A 313 4.31 14.40 -9.04
N ALA A 314 4.08 13.09 -8.98
CA ALA A 314 4.09 12.36 -7.72
C ALA A 314 5.52 11.93 -7.36
N PRO A 315 5.91 11.96 -6.07
CA PRO A 315 7.21 11.45 -5.63
C PRO A 315 7.27 9.92 -5.67
N LEU A 316 8.50 9.38 -5.67
CA LEU A 316 8.78 7.95 -5.84
C LEU A 316 8.09 7.05 -4.80
N ASN A 317 7.94 7.51 -3.56
CA ASN A 317 7.24 6.77 -2.51
C ASN A 317 5.73 6.61 -2.80
N ILE A 318 5.09 7.58 -3.46
CA ILE A 318 3.69 7.44 -3.90
C ILE A 318 3.57 6.39 -4.99
N HIS A 319 4.45 6.41 -6.00
CA HIS A 319 4.47 5.37 -7.03
C HIS A 319 4.70 3.98 -6.43
N ARG A 320 5.61 3.87 -5.45
CA ARG A 320 5.85 2.63 -4.69
C ARG A 320 4.58 2.17 -3.99
N HIS A 321 3.87 3.08 -3.32
CA HIS A 321 2.61 2.76 -2.66
C HIS A 321 1.54 2.30 -3.64
N VAL A 322 1.42 2.92 -4.83
CA VAL A 322 0.48 2.49 -5.87
C VAL A 322 0.77 1.06 -6.31
N ILE A 323 2.03 0.72 -6.60
CA ILE A 323 2.45 -0.64 -6.93
C ILE A 323 2.08 -1.62 -5.81
N LEU A 324 2.41 -1.27 -4.56
CA LEU A 324 2.11 -2.09 -3.38
C LEU A 324 0.61 -2.25 -3.11
N SER A 325 -0.21 -1.29 -3.54
CA SER A 325 -1.65 -1.32 -3.33
C SER A 325 -2.38 -2.26 -4.28
N GLU A 326 -1.81 -2.49 -5.47
CA GLU A 326 -2.38 -3.30 -6.56
C GLU A 326 -3.78 -2.87 -7.02
N ILE A 327 -4.16 -1.61 -6.75
CA ILE A 327 -5.42 -1.04 -7.25
C ILE A 327 -5.27 -0.80 -8.75
N LYS A 328 -6.03 -1.54 -9.57
CA LYS A 328 -5.87 -1.59 -11.03
C LYS A 328 -5.93 -0.21 -11.68
N GLU A 329 -6.89 0.61 -11.27
CA GLU A 329 -7.14 1.96 -11.77
C GLU A 329 -6.05 2.95 -11.36
N ALA A 330 -5.38 2.71 -10.22
CA ALA A 330 -4.23 3.51 -9.80
C ALA A 330 -2.97 3.06 -10.55
N THR A 331 -2.73 1.76 -10.66
CA THR A 331 -1.58 1.22 -11.40
C THR A 331 -1.58 1.62 -12.87
N SER A 332 -2.74 1.75 -13.50
CA SER A 332 -2.85 2.21 -14.90
C SER A 332 -2.52 3.68 -15.10
N THR A 333 -2.49 4.48 -14.02
CA THR A 333 -2.15 5.92 -14.07
C THR A 333 -0.66 6.19 -13.88
N LEU A 334 0.13 5.16 -13.55
CA LEU A 334 1.57 5.29 -13.32
C LEU A 334 2.30 5.83 -14.56
N PRO A 335 3.29 6.72 -14.39
CA PRO A 335 4.11 7.21 -15.49
C PRO A 335 4.85 6.09 -16.23
N LEU A 336 5.14 6.30 -17.52
CA LEU A 336 5.84 5.31 -18.35
C LEU A 336 7.26 5.04 -17.82
N GLU A 337 7.89 6.04 -17.23
CA GLU A 337 9.21 5.96 -16.60
C GLU A 337 9.25 4.99 -15.43
N VAL A 338 8.11 4.79 -14.76
CA VAL A 338 7.97 3.84 -13.64
C VAL A 338 7.62 2.45 -14.17
N THR A 339 6.67 2.36 -15.10
CA THR A 339 6.18 1.07 -15.62
C THR A 339 7.18 0.35 -16.52
N THR A 340 8.13 1.07 -17.12
CA THR A 340 9.23 0.48 -17.91
C THR A 340 10.37 -0.07 -17.06
N GLN A 341 10.45 0.29 -15.78
CA GLN A 341 11.42 -0.28 -14.86
C GLN A 341 11.01 -1.69 -14.47
N SER A 342 11.98 -2.61 -14.37
CA SER A 342 11.74 -3.94 -13.81
C SER A 342 11.51 -3.82 -12.30
N VAL A 343 10.26 -3.60 -11.91
CA VAL A 343 9.87 -3.52 -10.51
C VAL A 343 9.93 -4.91 -9.90
N MET A 344 10.82 -5.09 -8.92
CA MET A 344 10.96 -6.34 -8.20
C MET A 344 10.01 -6.37 -6.99
N GLY A 345 9.31 -7.48 -6.79
CA GLY A 345 8.36 -7.62 -5.66
C GLY A 345 9.03 -7.58 -4.28
N PHE A 346 10.27 -8.08 -4.19
CA PHE A 346 11.06 -8.05 -2.95
C PHE A 346 11.63 -6.67 -2.61
N ASP A 347 11.69 -5.75 -3.58
CA ASP A 347 12.22 -4.40 -3.38
C ASP A 347 11.64 -3.40 -4.40
N PRO A 348 10.38 -2.96 -4.23
CA PRO A 348 9.70 -2.11 -5.20
C PRO A 348 10.21 -0.67 -5.14
N LEU A 349 10.73 -0.19 -6.27
CA LEU A 349 11.24 1.17 -6.48
C LEU A 349 12.18 1.64 -5.34
N PRO A 350 13.40 1.09 -5.21
CA PRO A 350 14.39 1.53 -4.22
C PRO A 350 14.57 3.06 -4.18
N PRO A 351 14.85 3.67 -3.01
CA PRO A 351 15.41 5.02 -2.95
C PRO A 351 16.72 5.11 -3.77
N LEU A 352 16.90 6.20 -4.51
CA LEU A 352 18.10 6.40 -5.35
C LEU A 352 19.39 6.56 -4.53
N ASP A 353 19.24 7.03 -3.30
CA ASP A 353 20.25 7.25 -2.28
C ASP A 353 20.34 6.07 -1.29
N SER A 354 20.02 4.86 -1.74
CA SER A 354 20.12 3.64 -0.93
C SER A 354 21.51 3.45 -0.33
N VAL A 355 21.57 3.08 0.95
CA VAL A 355 22.80 2.81 1.70
C VAL A 355 22.93 1.31 1.95
N ALA A 356 23.59 0.61 1.03
CA ALA A 356 23.83 -0.83 1.15
C ALA A 356 25.00 -1.13 2.10
N SER A 357 24.83 -2.07 3.02
CA SER A 357 25.90 -2.47 3.97
C SER A 357 26.93 -3.42 3.33
N TYR A 358 26.59 -4.04 2.20
CA TYR A 358 27.47 -4.91 1.43
C TYR A 358 27.09 -4.88 -0.05
N THR A 359 28.08 -5.12 -0.92
CA THR A 359 27.88 -5.18 -2.38
C THR A 359 28.03 -6.61 -2.87
N ARG A 360 27.22 -6.97 -3.86
CA ARG A 360 27.35 -8.26 -4.55
C ARG A 360 28.66 -8.28 -5.33
N PRO A 361 29.51 -9.31 -5.16
CA PRO A 361 30.70 -9.46 -5.98
C PRO A 361 30.33 -9.47 -7.46
N GLU A 362 31.14 -8.80 -8.28
CA GLU A 362 30.97 -8.87 -9.73
C GLU A 362 31.03 -10.33 -10.19
N ARG A 363 30.10 -10.74 -11.07
CA ARG A 363 30.20 -12.06 -11.68
C ARG A 363 31.50 -12.11 -12.47
N CYS A 364 32.48 -12.88 -12.00
CA CYS A 364 33.61 -13.28 -12.83
C CYS A 364 33.04 -14.05 -14.03
N ARG A 365 32.86 -13.37 -15.17
CA ARG A 365 32.72 -14.03 -16.46
C ARG A 365 34.05 -14.72 -16.74
N PHE A 366 34.23 -15.93 -16.22
CA PHE A 366 35.21 -16.84 -16.79
C PHE A 366 34.81 -17.02 -18.25
N LEU A 367 35.55 -16.37 -19.14
CA LEU A 367 35.56 -16.64 -20.56
C LEU A 367 36.02 -18.10 -20.71
N TYR A 368 35.09 -19.04 -20.58
CA TYR A 368 35.28 -20.37 -21.13
C TYR A 368 35.29 -20.20 -22.65
N SER A 369 36.49 -20.09 -23.18
CA SER A 369 36.82 -20.34 -24.58
C SER A 369 36.15 -21.65 -25.01
N SER A 370 35.10 -21.49 -25.81
CA SER A 370 34.52 -22.37 -26.83
C SER A 370 35.09 -23.79 -26.93
N HIS A 371 34.21 -24.81 -26.86
CA HIS A 371 33.92 -25.76 -27.95
C HIS A 371 32.93 -26.84 -27.48
N ASN A 372 31.66 -26.71 -27.91
CA ASN A 372 30.88 -27.80 -28.53
C ASN A 372 29.47 -27.28 -28.83
N ILE A 373 29.29 -26.88 -30.09
CA ILE A 373 28.00 -26.57 -30.68
C ILE A 373 27.29 -27.92 -30.89
N VAL A 374 26.27 -28.21 -30.08
CA VAL A 374 25.23 -29.16 -30.47
C VAL A 374 24.07 -28.33 -31.02
N LYS A 375 23.90 -28.38 -32.34
CA LYS A 375 22.71 -27.84 -33.02
C LYS A 375 21.48 -28.59 -32.54
N VAL A 376 20.49 -27.89 -31.99
CA VAL A 376 19.11 -28.38 -31.96
C VAL A 376 18.25 -27.31 -32.64
N GLY A 377 17.52 -27.77 -33.66
CA GLY A 377 16.76 -26.95 -34.59
C GLY A 377 15.56 -26.27 -33.96
N SER A 378 15.21 -25.13 -34.57
CA SER A 378 13.94 -24.43 -34.42
C SER A 378 12.77 -25.36 -34.72
N LEU A 379 11.79 -25.42 -33.82
CA LEU A 379 10.40 -25.70 -34.17
C LEU A 379 9.46 -24.91 -33.27
N HIS A 380 8.57 -24.20 -33.95
CA HIS A 380 7.51 -23.35 -33.45
C HIS A 380 6.43 -24.13 -32.67
N THR A 381 5.86 -23.44 -31.67
CA THR A 381 4.44 -23.44 -31.26
C THR A 381 3.75 -24.79 -31.00
N LEU A 382 3.50 -25.13 -29.72
CA LEU A 382 2.33 -25.94 -29.34
C LEU A 382 1.76 -25.50 -27.98
N ARG A 383 0.43 -25.58 -27.90
CA ARG A 383 -0.51 -25.02 -26.92
C ARG A 383 -0.41 -25.61 -25.51
N LEU A 384 -0.94 -24.82 -24.57
CA LEU A 384 -1.59 -25.26 -23.32
C LEU A 384 -2.35 -26.58 -23.48
N GLU A 385 -1.94 -27.60 -22.73
CA GLU A 385 -2.77 -28.65 -22.08
C GLU A 385 -1.83 -29.73 -21.56
N SER A 386 -1.23 -29.54 -20.36
CA SER A 386 -0.59 -30.60 -19.55
C SER A 386 -0.07 -30.06 -18.20
N LEU A 387 -0.97 -29.53 -17.36
CA LEU A 387 -0.65 -29.15 -15.97
C LEU A 387 -1.70 -29.68 -14.98
N LYS A 388 -2.14 -30.94 -15.18
CA LYS A 388 -3.09 -31.62 -14.28
C LYS A 388 -2.57 -32.90 -13.62
N LEU A 389 -1.27 -33.21 -13.68
CA LEU A 389 -0.78 -34.53 -13.21
C LEU A 389 0.57 -34.54 -12.47
N VAL A 390 0.96 -33.44 -11.78
CA VAL A 390 2.23 -33.44 -11.00
C VAL A 390 2.08 -33.08 -9.51
N PHE A 391 0.91 -32.69 -9.02
CA PHE A 391 0.71 -32.40 -7.58
C PHE A 391 -0.35 -33.29 -6.92
N GLN A 392 -0.07 -34.59 -6.83
CA GLN A 392 -0.93 -35.50 -6.05
C GLN A 392 -0.21 -36.52 -5.14
N PRO A 393 0.98 -36.22 -4.56
CA PRO A 393 1.31 -36.87 -3.30
C PRO A 393 2.06 -36.01 -2.25
N LEU A 394 1.67 -34.75 -2.03
CA LEU A 394 2.13 -33.97 -0.85
C LEU A 394 1.03 -33.60 0.16
N HIS A 395 -0.22 -34.05 -0.07
CA HIS A 395 -1.32 -33.86 0.87
C HIS A 395 -1.43 -35.00 1.92
N LYS A 396 -0.72 -36.12 1.76
CA LYS A 396 -0.77 -37.28 2.68
C LYS A 396 0.37 -37.37 3.69
N CYS A 397 1.40 -36.53 3.60
CA CYS A 397 2.52 -36.56 4.55
C CYS A 397 2.37 -35.55 5.70
N LEU A 398 1.64 -34.44 5.50
CA LEU A 398 1.45 -33.40 6.52
C LEU A 398 0.26 -33.63 7.46
N VAL A 399 -0.66 -34.55 7.15
CA VAL A 399 -1.83 -34.85 8.01
C VAL A 399 -1.52 -35.90 9.08
N ASN A 400 -0.40 -36.63 8.98
CA ASN A 400 -0.05 -37.70 9.93
C ASN A 400 0.99 -37.32 11.00
N LEU A 401 1.45 -36.06 11.03
CA LEU A 401 2.42 -35.59 12.04
C LEU A 401 1.83 -34.69 13.14
N LEU A 402 0.51 -34.45 13.13
CA LEU A 402 -0.22 -33.71 14.19
C LEU A 402 -1.23 -34.57 14.96
N ARG A 403 -1.11 -35.90 14.88
CA ARG A 403 -1.86 -36.83 15.72
C ARG A 403 -0.92 -37.86 16.32
N THR A 404 -0.14 -37.47 17.32
CA THR A 404 0.41 -38.39 18.33
C THR A 404 0.96 -37.59 19.51
N ASP A 405 0.23 -37.72 20.62
CA ASP A 405 0.68 -37.68 22.01
C ASP A 405 1.34 -36.42 22.59
N PHE A 406 0.54 -35.65 23.33
CA PHE A 406 0.88 -35.29 24.72
C PHE A 406 -0.36 -35.45 25.62
N ARG A 407 -0.28 -36.45 26.50
CA ARG A 407 -0.99 -36.48 27.79
C ARG A 407 -0.29 -35.60 28.80
#